data_AF-A0A845X8Q5-F1
#
_entry.id   AF-A0A845X8Q5-F1
#
_cell.length_a   1.000
_cell.length_b   1.000
_cell.length_c   1.000
_cell.angle_alpha   90.00
_cell.angle_beta   90.00
_cell.angle_gamma   90.00
#
_symmetry.space_group_name_H-M   'P 1'
#
loop_
_entity.id
_entity.type
_entity.pdbx_description
1 polymer ?
#
loop_
_entity_poly.entity_id
_entity_poly.type
_entity_poly.pdbx_seq_one_letter_code
_entity_poly.pdbx_strand_id
1 'polypeptide(L)'
;MTLKVSDWLPAFCAEVNELELAEQGATLAELQHIEQELGIPLPVSYKDCLRIWDGAKSFCCCWIFGIADLRETFAYYGFEPGMSEPIGADRSFMYRGRPLGLLPFAQPEGEADLFCFDTRNWHEQEYEIARYDHETGDVVEKYHSFAAFLQAQAWNITEDLDYFMRDDRTDEAAEQLCEDWSQRLRL
;
A
#
# COMPACT_ATOMS: atom_id res chain seq x y z
N MET A 1 -2.10 -16.28 -11.81
CA MET A 1 -1.09 -15.50 -12.54
C MET A 1 -1.16 -14.10 -11.95
N THR A 2 -0.14 -13.65 -11.23
CA THR A 2 -0.17 -12.34 -10.56
C THR A 2 0.18 -11.26 -11.58
N LEU A 3 -0.74 -10.35 -11.86
CA LEU A 3 -0.50 -9.19 -12.73
C LEU A 3 0.57 -8.30 -12.08
N LYS A 4 1.62 -7.93 -12.84
CA LYS A 4 2.66 -7.05 -12.32
C LYS A 4 2.12 -5.64 -12.20
N VAL A 5 2.51 -4.94 -11.14
CA VAL A 5 2.12 -3.54 -10.90
C VAL A 5 2.48 -2.65 -12.10
N SER A 6 3.64 -2.88 -12.72
CA SER A 6 4.09 -2.16 -13.92
C SER A 6 3.14 -2.22 -15.10
N ASP A 7 2.32 -3.26 -15.19
CA ASP A 7 1.56 -3.58 -16.40
C ASP A 7 0.19 -2.89 -16.40
N TRP A 8 -0.41 -2.66 -15.23
CA TRP A 8 -1.76 -2.14 -15.11
C TRP A 8 -1.85 -0.78 -14.41
N LEU A 9 -0.98 -0.52 -13.44
CA LEU A 9 -1.09 0.67 -12.58
C LEU A 9 -1.01 1.99 -13.37
N PRO A 10 -0.09 2.17 -14.35
CA PRO A 10 -0.08 3.39 -15.15
C PRO A 10 -1.37 3.62 -15.95
N ALA A 11 -1.98 2.55 -16.46
CA ALA A 11 -3.23 2.65 -17.23
C ALA A 11 -4.40 3.02 -16.32
N PHE A 12 -4.52 2.36 -15.16
CA PHE A 12 -5.52 2.70 -14.15
C PHE A 12 -5.40 4.16 -13.70
N CYS A 13 -4.19 4.60 -13.35
CA CYS A 13 -3.97 5.97 -12.87
C CYS A 13 -4.29 7.03 -13.94
N ALA A 14 -4.15 6.71 -15.23
CA ALA A 14 -4.51 7.63 -16.31
C ALA A 14 -6.03 7.81 -16.47
N GLU A 15 -6.83 6.88 -15.98
CA GLU A 15 -8.30 6.91 -16.05
C GLU A 15 -8.93 7.59 -14.82
N VAL A 16 -8.22 7.62 -13.68
CA VAL A 16 -8.70 8.20 -12.42
C VAL A 16 -8.11 9.60 -12.22
N ASN A 17 -8.92 10.64 -12.42
CA ASN A 17 -8.47 12.05 -12.35
C ASN A 17 -8.22 12.59 -10.93
N GLU A 18 -8.51 11.83 -9.88
CA GLU A 18 -8.46 12.29 -8.48
C GLU A 18 -7.21 11.82 -7.72
N LEU A 19 -6.26 11.17 -8.41
CA LEU A 19 -5.03 10.68 -7.77
C LEU A 19 -4.00 11.80 -7.62
N GLU A 20 -3.43 11.94 -6.43
CA GLU A 20 -2.31 12.84 -6.16
C GLU A 20 -1.00 12.04 -6.12
N LEU A 21 -0.48 11.73 -7.30
CA LEU A 21 0.74 10.94 -7.48
C LEU A 21 1.99 11.84 -7.50
N ALA A 22 3.13 11.31 -7.04
CA ALA A 22 4.41 11.99 -7.24
C ALA A 22 4.71 12.16 -8.74
N GLU A 23 5.26 13.33 -9.13
CA GLU A 23 5.57 13.64 -10.53
C GLU A 23 6.70 12.77 -11.12
N GLN A 24 7.55 12.22 -10.26
CA GLN A 24 8.70 11.40 -10.63
C GLN A 24 8.76 10.13 -9.78
N GLY A 25 9.15 9.03 -10.42
CA GLY A 25 9.46 7.79 -9.74
C GLY A 25 10.88 7.77 -9.19
N ALA A 26 11.08 6.97 -8.15
CA ALA A 26 12.37 6.72 -7.53
C ALA A 26 13.35 6.02 -8.49
N THR A 27 14.61 6.44 -8.44
CA THR A 27 15.70 5.80 -9.17
C THR A 27 16.14 4.50 -8.50
N LEU A 28 16.81 3.63 -9.26
CA LEU A 28 17.38 2.39 -8.72
C LEU A 28 18.38 2.67 -7.58
N ALA A 29 19.16 3.75 -7.68
CA ALA A 29 20.13 4.11 -6.66
C ALA A 29 19.45 4.51 -5.34
N GLU A 30 18.34 5.26 -5.42
CA GLU A 30 17.57 5.65 -4.23
C GLU A 30 16.91 4.43 -3.56
N LEU A 31 16.36 3.52 -4.36
CA LEU A 31 15.78 2.26 -3.86
C LEU A 31 16.82 1.37 -3.18
N GLN A 32 18.00 1.22 -3.77
CA GLN A 32 19.10 0.48 -3.15
C GLN A 32 19.57 1.16 -1.85
N HIS A 33 19.60 2.49 -1.83
CA HIS A 33 20.02 3.23 -0.66
C HIS A 33 19.03 3.08 0.51
N ILE A 34 17.72 3.20 0.25
CA ILE A 34 16.72 3.02 1.31
C ILE A 34 16.67 1.57 1.81
N GLU A 35 16.83 0.56 0.94
CA GLU A 35 16.96 -0.84 1.38
C GLU A 35 18.18 -1.06 2.29
N GLN A 36 19.30 -0.38 2.01
CA GLN A 36 20.48 -0.41 2.87
C GLN A 36 20.25 0.28 4.21
N GLU A 37 19.57 1.43 4.22
CA GLU A 37 19.23 2.16 5.45
C GLU A 37 18.27 1.36 6.34
N LEU A 38 17.26 0.73 5.73
CA LEU A 38 16.29 -0.10 6.43
C LEU A 38 16.86 -1.45 6.88
N GLY A 39 17.93 -1.93 6.24
CA GLY A 39 18.54 -3.23 6.50
C GLY A 39 17.69 -4.42 6.02
N ILE A 40 16.68 -4.18 5.20
CA ILE A 40 15.79 -5.20 4.60
C ILE A 40 15.50 -4.89 3.14
N PRO A 41 15.20 -5.91 2.31
CA PRO A 41 14.70 -5.66 0.96
C PRO A 41 13.27 -5.10 1.04
N LEU A 42 12.94 -4.19 0.12
CA LEU A 42 11.57 -3.76 -0.14
C LEU A 42 10.88 -4.79 -1.05
N PRO A 43 9.55 -4.98 -0.93
CA PRO A 43 8.78 -5.83 -1.84
C PRO A 43 8.96 -5.44 -3.30
N VAL A 44 8.97 -6.42 -4.20
CA VAL A 44 9.16 -6.18 -5.64
C VAL A 44 8.05 -5.29 -6.19
N SER A 45 6.81 -5.61 -5.89
CA SER A 45 5.65 -4.85 -6.38
C SER A 45 5.60 -3.41 -5.82
N TYR A 46 6.10 -3.20 -4.60
CA TYR A 46 6.24 -1.86 -4.03
C TYR A 46 7.36 -1.06 -4.71
N LYS A 47 8.51 -1.70 -4.97
CA LYS A 47 9.58 -1.05 -5.76
C LYS A 47 9.11 -0.70 -7.17
N ASP A 48 8.35 -1.56 -7.82
CA ASP A 48 7.79 -1.26 -9.15
C ASP A 48 6.87 -0.03 -9.10
N CYS A 49 6.03 0.07 -8.08
CA CYS A 49 5.21 1.24 -7.79
C CYS A 49 6.06 2.50 -7.56
N LEU A 50 7.06 2.45 -6.67
CA LEU A 50 7.95 3.57 -6.37
C LEU A 50 8.71 4.07 -7.61
N ARG A 51 9.05 3.18 -8.55
CA ARG A 51 9.70 3.53 -9.81
C ARG A 51 8.78 4.24 -10.80
N ILE A 52 7.47 4.05 -10.69
CA ILE A 52 6.47 4.77 -11.48
C ILE A 52 6.23 6.12 -10.82
N TRP A 53 6.00 6.14 -9.51
CA TRP A 53 5.75 7.31 -8.68
C TRP A 53 6.36 7.11 -7.28
N ASP A 54 7.19 8.04 -6.81
CA ASP A 54 7.79 7.96 -5.46
C ASP A 54 6.78 8.34 -4.35
N GLY A 55 5.76 7.50 -4.20
CA GLY A 55 4.62 7.73 -3.31
C GLY A 55 3.42 8.42 -3.98
N ALA A 56 2.31 8.43 -3.27
CA ALA A 56 1.06 9.04 -3.69
C ALA A 56 0.34 9.62 -2.47
N LYS A 57 0.11 10.93 -2.44
CA LYS A 57 -0.61 11.59 -1.32
C LYS A 57 -2.09 11.22 -1.29
N SER A 58 -2.65 10.89 -2.45
CA SER A 58 -3.96 10.28 -2.58
C SER A 58 -3.92 9.19 -3.65
N PHE A 59 -3.98 7.94 -3.21
CA PHE A 59 -4.24 6.77 -4.02
C PHE A 59 -5.39 5.98 -3.40
N CYS A 60 -6.55 6.10 -4.02
CA CYS A 60 -7.75 5.41 -3.58
C CYS A 60 -8.05 5.54 -2.07
N CYS A 61 -8.09 6.79 -1.57
CA CYS A 61 -8.27 7.13 -0.15
C CYS A 61 -7.12 6.66 0.78
N CYS A 62 -5.98 6.29 0.22
CA CYS A 62 -4.77 5.98 0.96
C CYS A 62 -3.62 6.88 0.50
N TRP A 63 -2.88 7.44 1.45
CA TRP A 63 -1.55 7.96 1.19
C TRP A 63 -0.56 6.79 1.15
N ILE A 64 0.06 6.55 0.00
CA ILE A 64 1.15 5.59 -0.17
C ILE A 64 2.47 6.31 0.02
N PHE A 65 3.29 5.83 0.95
CA PHE A 65 4.54 6.48 1.34
C PHE A 65 5.56 6.39 0.21
N GLY A 66 6.20 7.53 -0.10
CA GLY A 66 7.42 7.57 -0.89
C GLY A 66 8.66 7.31 -0.04
N ILE A 67 9.84 7.42 -0.63
CA ILE A 67 11.11 7.20 0.08
C ILE A 67 11.30 8.17 1.25
N ALA A 68 10.94 9.44 1.09
CA ALA A 68 11.05 10.44 2.15
C ALA A 68 10.14 10.10 3.34
N ASP A 69 8.88 9.74 3.04
CA ASP A 69 7.87 9.37 4.04
C ASP A 69 8.30 8.10 4.80
N LEU A 70 8.88 7.11 4.11
CA LEU A 70 9.46 5.91 4.72
C LEU A 70 10.59 6.24 5.70
N ARG A 71 11.50 7.16 5.33
CA ARG A 71 12.60 7.57 6.22
C ARG A 71 12.09 8.26 7.46
N GLU A 72 11.14 9.17 7.31
CA GLU A 72 10.54 9.89 8.43
C GLU A 72 9.84 8.91 9.38
N THR A 73 9.04 8.02 8.82
CA THR A 73 8.34 6.97 9.56
C THR A 73 9.33 6.03 10.27
N PHE A 74 10.37 5.59 9.58
CA PHE A 74 11.45 4.77 10.13
C PHE A 74 12.13 5.45 11.32
N ALA A 75 12.46 6.73 11.19
CA ALA A 75 13.08 7.52 12.26
C ALA A 75 12.13 7.76 13.44
N TYR A 76 10.83 7.92 13.19
CA TYR A 76 9.83 8.19 14.21
C TYR A 76 9.46 6.94 15.02
N TYR A 77 9.13 5.84 14.36
CA TYR A 77 8.65 4.62 15.03
C TYR A 77 9.79 3.73 15.54
N GLY A 78 10.97 3.79 14.91
CA GLY A 78 12.09 2.91 15.19
C GLY A 78 11.79 1.48 14.72
N PHE A 79 12.39 1.08 13.61
CA PHE A 79 12.28 -0.26 13.05
C PHE A 79 13.58 -1.03 13.29
N GLU A 80 13.47 -2.23 13.89
CA GLU A 80 14.59 -3.17 14.00
C GLU A 80 14.25 -4.45 13.22
N PRO A 81 14.93 -4.72 12.09
CA PRO A 81 14.71 -5.91 11.27
C PRO A 81 14.80 -7.21 12.08
N GLY A 82 13.89 -8.16 11.81
CA GLY A 82 13.99 -9.52 12.36
C GLY A 82 13.68 -9.67 13.86
N MET A 83 13.21 -8.61 14.51
CA MET A 83 12.75 -8.66 15.90
C MET A 83 11.32 -9.19 15.94
N SER A 84 11.14 -10.35 16.56
CA SER A 84 9.83 -11.01 16.67
C SER A 84 9.04 -10.63 17.92
N GLU A 85 9.70 -10.00 18.91
CA GLU A 85 9.09 -9.66 20.20
C GLU A 85 9.14 -8.15 20.45
N PRO A 86 8.01 -7.49 20.77
CA PRO A 86 8.00 -6.09 21.16
C PRO A 86 8.86 -5.86 22.42
N ILE A 87 10.07 -5.30 22.26
CA ILE A 87 10.86 -4.82 23.40
C ILE A 87 10.20 -3.53 23.93
N GLY A 88 9.62 -3.61 25.12
CA GLY A 88 9.19 -2.44 25.88
C GLY A 88 7.71 -2.10 25.81
N ALA A 89 6.82 -3.08 26.03
CA ALA A 89 5.43 -2.83 26.42
C ALA A 89 5.28 -2.22 27.84
N ASP A 90 6.22 -1.39 28.28
CA ASP A 90 6.11 -0.64 29.53
C ASP A 90 5.29 0.65 29.30
N ARG A 91 3.98 0.44 29.29
CA ARG A 91 2.97 1.27 29.98
C ARG A 91 3.15 2.79 29.91
N SER A 92 3.05 3.36 28.72
CA SER A 92 2.46 4.70 28.63
C SER A 92 1.35 4.70 27.58
N PHE A 93 0.18 5.17 27.97
CA PHE A 93 -1.02 5.28 27.13
C PHE A 93 -0.82 6.13 25.87
N MET A 94 0.31 6.83 25.75
CA MET A 94 0.69 7.64 24.58
C MET A 94 1.68 6.94 23.64
N TYR A 95 2.14 5.74 23.99
CA TYR A 95 3.07 4.91 23.20
C TYR A 95 2.67 3.43 23.30
N ARG A 96 1.41 3.12 23.01
CA ARG A 96 0.97 1.72 22.88
C ARG A 96 1.77 1.10 21.73
N GLY A 97 2.69 0.19 22.08
CA GLY A 97 3.41 -0.75 21.21
C GLY A 97 4.13 -0.16 20.00
N ARG A 98 5.47 -0.13 20.02
CA ARG A 98 6.22 -0.03 18.75
C ARG A 98 5.89 -1.26 17.89
N PRO A 99 5.48 -1.09 16.62
CA PRO A 99 5.16 -2.22 15.77
C PRO A 99 6.47 -2.85 15.28
N LEU A 100 7.13 -3.64 16.14
CA LEU A 100 8.38 -4.31 15.80
C LEU A 100 8.12 -5.38 14.72
N GLY A 101 8.99 -5.39 13.71
CA GLY A 101 8.83 -6.23 12.53
C GLY A 101 7.79 -5.71 11.53
N LEU A 102 7.16 -4.55 11.76
CA LEU A 102 6.23 -3.93 10.84
C LEU A 102 6.81 -2.63 10.27
N LEU A 103 6.96 -2.55 8.95
CA LEU A 103 7.42 -1.34 8.25
C LEU A 103 6.20 -0.63 7.64
N PRO A 104 5.78 0.54 8.16
CA PRO A 104 4.64 1.25 7.57
C PRO A 104 4.96 1.75 6.16
N PHE A 105 4.00 1.63 5.25
CA PHE A 105 4.14 2.05 3.86
C PHE A 105 2.92 2.80 3.31
N ALA A 106 1.80 2.80 4.04
CA ALA A 106 0.62 3.56 3.67
C ALA A 106 -0.23 3.92 4.88
N GLN A 107 -1.04 4.96 4.72
CA GLN A 107 -1.97 5.47 5.73
C GLN A 107 -3.31 5.79 5.05
N PRO A 108 -4.45 5.32 5.56
CA PRO A 108 -5.76 5.78 5.10
C PRO A 108 -5.93 7.27 5.35
N GLU A 109 -6.52 8.00 4.41
CA GLU A 109 -6.74 9.44 4.56
C GLU A 109 -7.62 9.76 5.77
N GLY A 110 -7.16 10.65 6.64
CA GLY A 110 -7.89 11.08 7.83
C GLY A 110 -7.90 10.08 9.00
N GLU A 111 -7.22 8.94 8.88
CA GLU A 111 -7.07 7.95 9.96
C GLU A 111 -5.63 7.95 10.51
N ALA A 112 -5.46 7.57 11.77
CA ALA A 112 -4.12 7.39 12.38
C ALA A 112 -3.55 5.98 12.17
N ASP A 113 -4.37 5.07 11.64
CA ASP A 113 -4.00 3.67 11.37
C ASP A 113 -2.98 3.58 10.23
N LEU A 114 -2.18 2.52 10.26
CA LEU A 114 -1.13 2.31 9.27
C LEU A 114 -1.27 0.95 8.61
N PHE A 115 -1.02 0.92 7.30
CA PHE A 115 -0.69 -0.34 6.62
C PHE A 115 0.81 -0.54 6.65
N CYS A 116 1.21 -1.74 7.06
CA CYS A 116 2.59 -2.10 7.28
C CYS A 116 2.94 -3.39 6.55
N PHE A 117 4.18 -3.47 6.05
CA PHE A 117 4.79 -4.73 5.65
C PHE A 117 5.17 -5.52 6.90
N ASP A 118 4.68 -6.75 7.02
CA ASP A 118 5.15 -7.69 8.03
C ASP A 118 6.47 -8.31 7.56
N THR A 119 7.57 -7.72 8.04
CA THR A 119 8.93 -8.07 7.65
C THR A 119 9.38 -9.44 8.16
N ARG A 120 8.54 -10.10 8.98
CA ARG A 120 8.76 -11.48 9.46
C ARG A 120 8.24 -12.51 8.47
N ASN A 121 7.26 -12.14 7.64
CA ASN A 121 6.57 -13.02 6.70
C ASN A 121 7.02 -12.74 5.25
N TRP A 122 8.32 -12.92 4.98
CA TRP A 122 8.87 -12.78 3.62
C TRP A 122 8.63 -14.05 2.80
N HIS A 123 7.89 -13.92 1.70
CA HIS A 123 7.63 -15.01 0.78
C HIS A 123 7.62 -14.51 -0.66
N GLU A 124 8.26 -15.24 -1.59
CA GLU A 124 8.24 -14.92 -3.03
C GLU A 124 8.65 -13.47 -3.39
N GLN A 125 9.51 -12.85 -2.58
CA GLN A 125 9.95 -11.45 -2.73
C GLN A 125 8.89 -10.39 -2.36
N GLU A 126 7.92 -10.77 -1.55
CA GLU A 126 6.86 -9.93 -1.00
C GLU A 126 6.76 -10.13 0.52
N TYR A 127 6.25 -9.10 1.20
CA TYR A 127 5.79 -9.23 2.59
C TYR A 127 4.27 -9.29 2.61
N GLU A 128 3.72 -10.01 3.57
CA GLU A 128 2.31 -9.84 3.95
C GLU A 128 2.07 -8.44 4.49
N ILE A 129 0.84 -7.96 4.35
CA ILE A 129 0.42 -6.63 4.78
C ILE A 129 -0.54 -6.77 5.94
N ALA A 130 -0.21 -6.07 7.02
CA ALA A 130 -1.07 -5.91 8.17
C ALA A 130 -1.56 -4.47 8.29
N ARG A 131 -2.75 -4.31 8.85
CA ARG A 131 -3.24 -3.03 9.37
C ARG A 131 -2.89 -2.95 10.85
N TYR A 132 -2.15 -1.92 11.22
CA TYR A 132 -1.86 -1.55 12.60
C TYR A 132 -2.87 -0.49 13.05
N ASP A 133 -3.67 -0.85 14.05
CA ASP A 133 -4.60 0.07 14.70
C ASP A 133 -3.83 0.91 15.73
N HIS A 134 -3.78 2.23 15.50
CA HIS A 134 -2.99 3.11 16.35
C HIS A 134 -3.58 3.27 17.76
N GLU A 135 -4.90 3.16 17.91
CA GLU A 135 -5.57 3.33 19.21
C GLU A 135 -5.41 2.10 20.10
N THR A 136 -5.60 0.90 19.54
CA THR A 136 -5.58 -0.36 20.28
C THR A 136 -4.21 -1.00 20.29
N GLY A 137 -3.39 -0.75 19.27
CA GLY A 137 -2.13 -1.47 19.01
C GLY A 137 -2.35 -2.83 18.36
N ASP A 138 -3.59 -3.16 17.96
CA ASP A 138 -3.91 -4.43 17.32
C ASP A 138 -3.35 -4.49 15.90
N VAL A 139 -2.95 -5.70 15.49
CA VAL A 139 -2.40 -5.99 14.16
C VAL A 139 -3.30 -7.00 13.48
N VAL A 140 -3.87 -6.63 12.34
CA VAL A 140 -4.74 -7.50 11.54
C VAL A 140 -4.12 -7.71 10.17
N GLU A 141 -3.65 -8.93 9.90
CA GLU A 141 -3.22 -9.34 8.56
C GLU A 141 -4.38 -9.22 7.58
N LYS A 142 -4.12 -8.53 6.46
CA LYS A 142 -5.16 -8.13 5.50
C LYS A 142 -4.87 -8.57 4.08
N TYR A 143 -3.62 -8.52 3.64
CA TYR A 143 -3.25 -8.84 2.26
C TYR A 143 -1.96 -9.65 2.19
N HIS A 144 -1.83 -10.46 1.13
CA HIS A 144 -0.71 -11.38 0.94
C HIS A 144 0.49 -10.74 0.18
N SER A 145 0.31 -9.54 -0.39
CA SER A 145 1.37 -8.78 -1.07
C SER A 145 0.94 -7.32 -1.29
N PHE A 146 1.89 -6.45 -1.62
CA PHE A 146 1.58 -5.05 -1.96
C PHE A 146 0.80 -4.90 -3.26
N ALA A 147 1.08 -5.74 -4.27
CA ALA A 147 0.26 -5.79 -5.47
C ALA A 147 -1.22 -6.09 -5.17
N ALA A 148 -1.49 -7.05 -4.27
CA ALA A 148 -2.85 -7.41 -3.87
C ALA A 148 -3.54 -6.28 -3.09
N PHE A 149 -2.80 -5.58 -2.24
CA PHE A 149 -3.29 -4.37 -1.57
C PHE A 149 -3.72 -3.31 -2.58
N LEU A 150 -2.87 -2.95 -3.54
CA LEU A 150 -3.19 -1.93 -4.55
C LEU A 150 -4.41 -2.31 -5.39
N GLN A 151 -4.51 -3.58 -5.79
CA GLN A 151 -5.67 -4.07 -6.55
C GLN A 151 -6.96 -3.97 -5.73
N ALA A 152 -6.93 -4.32 -4.45
CA ALA A 152 -8.09 -4.19 -3.58
C ALA A 152 -8.50 -2.73 -3.38
N GLN A 153 -7.55 -1.81 -3.22
CA GLN A 153 -7.87 -0.38 -3.11
C GLN A 153 -8.47 0.17 -4.40
N ALA A 154 -7.88 -0.18 -5.56
CA ALA A 154 -8.42 0.20 -6.87
C ALA A 154 -9.84 -0.35 -7.10
N TRP A 155 -10.07 -1.61 -6.71
CA TRP A 155 -11.37 -2.28 -6.86
C TRP A 155 -12.47 -1.62 -6.02
N ASN A 156 -12.19 -1.33 -4.75
CA ASN A 156 -13.17 -0.69 -3.86
C ASN A 156 -13.65 0.63 -4.44
N ILE A 157 -12.75 1.42 -5.05
CA ILE A 157 -13.15 2.66 -5.71
C ILE A 157 -13.93 2.43 -7.00
N THR A 158 -13.59 1.43 -7.80
CA THR A 158 -14.40 1.13 -9.00
C THR A 158 -15.80 0.67 -8.64
N GLU A 159 -15.99 -0.13 -7.59
CA GLU A 159 -17.31 -0.53 -7.12
C GLU A 159 -18.09 0.64 -6.51
N ASP A 160 -17.43 1.48 -5.72
CA ASP A 160 -18.06 2.67 -5.14
C ASP A 160 -18.45 3.66 -6.26
N LEU A 161 -17.58 3.90 -7.25
CA LEU A 161 -17.88 4.73 -8.41
C LEU A 161 -18.99 4.12 -9.28
N ASP A 162 -19.00 2.81 -9.53
CA ASP A 162 -20.09 2.15 -10.25
C ASP A 162 -21.41 2.25 -9.47
N TYR A 163 -21.38 2.11 -8.14
CA TYR A 163 -22.54 2.30 -7.28
C TYR A 163 -23.07 3.73 -7.34
N PHE A 164 -22.19 4.74 -7.27
CA PHE A 164 -22.57 6.16 -7.39
C PHE A 164 -23.00 6.55 -8.81
N MET A 165 -22.43 5.93 -9.86
CA MET A 165 -22.79 6.21 -11.26
C MET A 165 -24.03 5.44 -11.74
N ARG A 166 -24.47 4.39 -11.03
CA ARG A 166 -25.74 3.69 -11.28
C ARG A 166 -26.97 4.52 -10.91
N ASP A 167 -26.84 5.62 -10.17
CA ASP A 167 -27.98 6.49 -9.87
C ASP A 167 -28.42 7.33 -11.11
N ASP A 168 -27.56 7.44 -12.15
CA ASP A 168 -27.84 8.26 -13.35
C ASP A 168 -27.59 7.55 -14.70
N ARG A 169 -27.21 6.27 -14.75
CA ARG A 169 -26.99 5.51 -16.01
C ARG A 169 -27.82 4.24 -16.06
N THR A 170 -28.50 4.02 -17.17
CA THR A 170 -29.30 2.80 -17.43
C THR A 170 -28.42 1.55 -17.30
N ASP A 171 -28.92 0.57 -16.55
CA ASP A 171 -28.24 -0.65 -16.09
C ASP A 171 -27.35 -1.35 -17.15
N GLU A 172 -27.73 -1.32 -18.43
CA GLU A 172 -26.97 -1.93 -19.54
C GLU A 172 -25.54 -1.39 -19.72
N ALA A 173 -25.30 -0.09 -19.49
CA ALA A 173 -23.98 0.50 -19.71
C ALA A 173 -22.97 0.13 -18.61
N ALA A 174 -23.45 -0.05 -17.38
CA ALA A 174 -22.65 -0.49 -16.24
C ALA A 174 -22.32 -1.98 -16.33
N GLU A 175 -23.28 -2.81 -16.78
CA GLU A 175 -23.05 -4.23 -17.04
C GLU A 175 -22.01 -4.45 -18.15
N GLN A 176 -22.05 -3.65 -19.22
CA GLN A 176 -21.10 -3.75 -20.33
C GLN A 176 -19.66 -3.41 -19.90
N LEU A 177 -19.46 -2.38 -19.07
CA LEU A 177 -18.15 -2.03 -18.51
C LEU A 177 -17.65 -3.13 -17.57
N CYS A 178 -18.50 -3.60 -16.65
CA CYS A 178 -18.11 -4.67 -15.73
C CYS A 178 -17.72 -5.97 -16.46
N GLU A 179 -18.42 -6.32 -17.56
CA GLU A 179 -18.04 -7.44 -18.43
C GLU A 179 -16.73 -7.21 -19.19
N ASP A 180 -16.52 -6.03 -19.77
CA ASP A 180 -15.30 -5.72 -20.53
C ASP A 180 -14.05 -5.78 -19.65
N TRP A 181 -14.14 -5.26 -18.42
CA TRP A 181 -13.06 -5.33 -17.44
C TRP A 181 -12.84 -6.75 -16.91
N SER A 182 -13.92 -7.48 -16.63
CA SER A 182 -13.85 -8.90 -16.23
C SER A 182 -13.25 -9.80 -17.31
N GLN A 183 -13.48 -9.49 -18.59
CA GLN A 183 -12.90 -10.23 -19.71
C GLN A 183 -11.42 -9.92 -19.91
N ARG A 184 -11.00 -8.65 -19.74
CA ARG A 184 -9.59 -8.24 -19.82
C ARG A 184 -8.72 -8.86 -18.72
N LEU A 185 -9.30 -9.18 -17.57
CA LEU A 185 -8.61 -9.80 -16.43
C LEU A 185 -8.58 -11.33 -16.46
N ARG A 186 -9.27 -11.98 -17.43
CA ARG A 186 -9.24 -13.44 -17.63
C ARG A 186 -8.16 -13.90 -18.63
N LEU A 187 -7.30 -12.99 -19.09
CA LEU A 187 -6.12 -13.26 -19.93
C LEU A 187 -4.83 -13.03 -19.12
#